data_AF-A0A4U8WF22-F1
#
_entry.id   AF-A0A4U8WF22-F1
#
_cell.length_a   1.000
_cell.length_b   1.000
_cell.length_c   1.000
_cell.angle_alpha   90.00
_cell.angle_beta   90.00
_cell.angle_gamma   90.00
#
_symmetry.space_group_name_H-M   'P 1'
#
loop_
_entity.id
_entity.type
_entity.pdbx_description
1 polymer ?
#
loop_
_entity_poly.entity_id
_entity_poly.type
_entity_poly.pdbx_seq_one_letter_code
_entity_poly.pdbx_strand_id
1 'polypeptide(L)'
;MKTLIYFFMFFFSISVIGQVGINTQLPEATLDVVGKPTDLNHFDGIIPPRITGDQLASKTYSSTKKGTIVFVTYPATNLVGQVVNINESGLYYFDGSQWQSFSKEIDPIEYNLVLSFDSSSTASLAATSAWSTPRNEWGNTNNYLTSSKYYVLGTKNYGGLKGQILFRKVHGIVNISFQIYRSSDSEPIDGNAFINIGDICSDIGYFPKQIVLLHTENSTQYFPALLENFSLQIPQSSLSSMSTSYYTYGEVQGYSYWKKPYLK
;
A
#
# COMPACT_ATOMS: atom_id res chain seq x y z
N MET A 1 10.98 -86.97 23.59
CA MET A 1 10.53 -85.93 22.63
C MET A 1 10.17 -84.65 23.41
N LYS A 2 11.13 -83.78 23.77
CA LYS A 2 10.85 -82.55 24.55
C LYS A 2 11.73 -81.32 24.22
N THR A 3 12.56 -81.35 23.18
CA THR A 3 13.62 -80.33 23.03
C THR A 3 13.79 -79.84 21.59
N LEU A 4 12.70 -79.54 20.88
CA LEU A 4 12.78 -78.96 19.53
C LEU A 4 11.70 -77.91 19.20
N ILE A 5 11.17 -77.20 20.20
CA ILE A 5 10.16 -76.14 19.98
C ILE A 5 10.67 -74.74 20.39
N TYR A 6 11.77 -74.63 21.14
CA TYR A 6 12.29 -73.33 21.57
C TYR A 6 13.30 -72.66 20.60
N PHE A 7 13.70 -73.34 19.51
CA PHE A 7 14.70 -72.80 18.58
C PHE A 7 14.10 -71.90 17.48
N PHE A 8 12.77 -71.87 17.32
CA PHE A 8 12.11 -71.13 16.23
C PHE A 8 11.45 -69.81 16.67
N MET A 9 11.85 -69.25 17.82
CA MET A 9 11.21 -68.07 18.43
C MET A 9 12.14 -66.86 18.47
N PHE A 10 12.95 -66.61 17.43
CA PHE A 10 13.97 -65.54 17.49
C PHE A 10 14.10 -64.60 16.27
N PHE A 11 13.14 -64.52 15.35
CA PHE A 11 13.22 -63.52 14.27
C PHE A 11 11.88 -62.89 13.91
N PHE A 12 11.29 -62.14 14.84
CA PHE A 12 10.26 -61.14 14.50
C PHE A 12 10.79 -59.75 14.82
N SER A 13 11.51 -59.15 13.87
CA SER A 13 11.80 -57.72 13.90
C SER A 13 10.58 -56.97 13.36
N ILE A 14 9.78 -56.39 14.25
CA ILE A 14 8.68 -55.50 13.85
C ILE A 14 9.32 -54.16 13.45
N SER A 15 9.37 -53.86 12.16
CA SER A 15 9.74 -52.53 11.68
C SER A 15 8.50 -51.64 11.73
N VAL A 16 8.39 -50.79 12.76
CA VAL A 16 7.33 -49.77 12.83
C VAL A 16 7.82 -48.53 12.09
N ILE A 17 7.13 -48.15 11.02
CA ILE A 17 7.40 -46.91 10.29
C ILE A 17 6.59 -45.80 10.98
N GLY A 18 7.26 -44.80 11.56
CA GLY A 18 6.64 -43.70 12.31
C GLY A 18 6.07 -42.58 11.43
N GLN A 19 5.31 -42.90 10.38
CA GLN A 19 4.58 -41.87 9.63
C GLN A 19 3.40 -41.36 10.48
N VAL A 20 3.28 -40.03 10.62
CA VAL A 20 2.26 -39.40 11.46
C VAL A 20 1.16 -38.81 10.56
N GLY A 21 0.09 -39.56 10.36
CA GLY A 21 -1.17 -39.04 9.85
C GLY A 21 -2.10 -38.67 11.02
N ILE A 22 -2.79 -37.54 10.93
CA ILE A 22 -3.93 -37.20 11.80
C ILE A 22 -5.20 -37.38 10.98
N ASN A 23 -6.12 -38.21 11.49
CA ASN A 23 -7.35 -38.62 10.80
C ASN A 23 -7.12 -39.35 9.45
N THR A 24 -5.93 -39.89 9.19
CA THR A 24 -5.63 -40.76 8.02
C THR A 24 -4.73 -41.92 8.41
N GLN A 25 -4.98 -43.11 7.83
CA GLN A 25 -4.12 -44.29 7.97
C GLN A 25 -3.07 -44.38 6.87
N LEU A 26 -3.22 -43.59 5.80
CA LEU A 26 -2.35 -43.58 4.63
C LEU A 26 -1.92 -42.11 4.39
N PRO A 27 -0.98 -41.59 5.19
CA PRO A 27 -0.51 -40.22 5.03
C PRO A 27 0.31 -40.06 3.73
N GLU A 28 -0.01 -39.04 2.94
CA GLU A 28 0.70 -38.74 1.68
C GLU A 28 1.94 -37.83 1.89
N ALA A 29 2.17 -37.36 3.12
CA ALA A 29 3.30 -36.51 3.51
C ALA A 29 3.79 -36.84 4.93
N THR A 30 4.92 -36.26 5.36
CA THR A 30 5.47 -36.46 6.72
C THR A 30 4.48 -36.07 7.83
N LEU A 31 3.67 -35.04 7.60
CA LEU A 31 2.50 -34.70 8.38
C LEU A 31 1.33 -34.50 7.42
N ASP A 32 0.33 -35.37 7.51
CA ASP A 32 -0.91 -35.28 6.73
C ASP A 32 -2.10 -35.19 7.70
N VAL A 33 -2.93 -34.18 7.53
CA VAL A 33 -4.07 -33.88 8.41
C VAL A 33 -5.33 -33.84 7.53
N VAL A 34 -6.11 -34.91 7.60
CA VAL A 34 -7.35 -35.03 6.81
C VAL A 34 -8.54 -34.50 7.61
N GLY A 35 -9.29 -33.58 7.01
CA GLY A 35 -10.47 -32.97 7.63
C GLY A 35 -11.74 -33.82 7.57
N LYS A 36 -12.82 -33.34 8.19
CA LYS A 36 -14.17 -33.92 8.14
C LYS A 36 -15.19 -32.87 7.68
N PRO A 37 -15.25 -32.56 6.38
CA PRO A 37 -15.98 -31.39 5.85
C PRO A 37 -17.50 -31.41 6.06
N THR A 38 -18.10 -32.56 6.39
CA THR A 38 -19.54 -32.70 6.63
C THR A 38 -19.94 -32.74 8.11
N ASP A 39 -18.97 -32.81 9.03
CA ASP A 39 -19.23 -32.83 10.47
C ASP A 39 -19.19 -31.39 11.02
N LEU A 40 -20.37 -30.83 11.31
CA LEU A 40 -20.51 -29.45 11.78
C LEU A 40 -19.84 -29.18 13.14
N ASN A 41 -19.51 -30.22 13.91
CA ASN A 41 -18.81 -30.09 15.19
C ASN A 41 -17.32 -30.45 15.08
N HIS A 42 -16.81 -30.65 13.86
CA HIS A 42 -15.40 -30.86 13.58
C HIS A 42 -14.81 -29.62 12.90
N PHE A 43 -13.97 -28.89 13.64
CA PHE A 43 -13.32 -27.68 13.13
C PHE A 43 -12.00 -28.02 12.43
N ASP A 44 -12.07 -28.17 11.11
CA ASP A 44 -10.90 -28.45 10.27
C ASP A 44 -9.85 -27.32 10.34
N GLY A 45 -8.61 -27.65 10.68
CA GLY A 45 -7.49 -26.70 10.65
C GLY A 45 -6.32 -27.06 11.55
N ILE A 46 -5.26 -26.25 11.47
CA ILE A 46 -4.09 -26.33 12.34
C ILE A 46 -3.91 -24.98 13.02
N ILE A 47 -3.94 -24.94 14.35
CA ILE A 47 -3.62 -23.74 15.11
C ILE A 47 -2.14 -23.80 15.49
N PRO A 48 -1.28 -22.96 14.90
CA PRO A 48 0.12 -22.88 15.30
C PRO A 48 0.24 -22.22 16.70
N PRO A 49 1.41 -22.34 17.36
CA PRO A 49 1.64 -21.69 18.65
C PRO A 49 1.33 -20.20 18.60
N ARG A 50 0.55 -19.72 19.58
CA ARG A 50 0.23 -18.30 19.75
C ARG A 50 1.25 -17.64 20.68
N ILE A 51 1.78 -16.50 20.28
CA ILE A 51 2.82 -15.78 21.04
C ILE A 51 2.70 -14.27 20.81
N THR A 52 3.02 -13.42 21.77
CA THR A 52 3.13 -11.96 21.50
C THR A 52 4.46 -11.63 20.83
N GLY A 53 4.53 -10.51 20.13
CA GLY A 53 5.78 -10.03 19.52
C GLY A 53 6.89 -9.84 20.57
N ASP A 54 6.56 -9.33 21.76
CA ASP A 54 7.53 -9.16 22.86
C ASP A 54 8.01 -10.49 23.45
N GLN A 55 7.10 -11.46 23.60
CA GLN A 55 7.49 -12.82 24.02
C GLN A 55 8.38 -13.48 22.97
N LEU A 56 8.13 -13.22 21.69
CA LEU A 56 8.96 -13.73 20.61
C LEU A 56 10.33 -13.03 20.56
N ALA A 57 10.38 -11.74 20.85
CA ALA A 57 11.60 -10.94 20.95
C ALA A 57 12.53 -11.42 22.08
N SER A 58 11.97 -11.97 23.15
CA SER A 58 12.74 -12.57 24.25
C SER A 58 13.38 -13.92 23.91
N LYS A 59 13.14 -14.46 22.71
CA LYS A 59 13.70 -15.73 22.23
C LYS A 59 14.64 -15.49 21.07
N THR A 60 15.66 -16.34 20.96
CA THR A 60 16.58 -16.34 19.82
C THR A 60 16.43 -17.64 19.04
N TYR A 61 16.03 -17.52 17.78
CA TYR A 61 15.89 -18.63 16.86
C TYR A 61 17.16 -18.74 16.01
N SER A 62 17.85 -19.88 16.06
CA SER A 62 18.99 -20.16 15.18
C SER A 62 18.52 -20.52 13.77
N SER A 63 19.42 -20.48 12.79
CA SER A 63 19.12 -20.85 11.39
C SER A 63 18.52 -22.25 11.23
N THR A 64 18.83 -23.19 12.13
CA THR A 64 18.25 -24.55 12.17
C THR A 64 16.75 -24.58 12.50
N LYS A 65 16.16 -23.46 12.93
CA LYS A 65 14.72 -23.31 13.19
C LYS A 65 13.98 -22.64 12.04
N LYS A 66 14.63 -22.46 10.88
CA LYS A 66 14.00 -21.94 9.66
C LYS A 66 12.74 -22.75 9.32
N GLY A 67 11.68 -22.06 8.94
CA GLY A 67 10.37 -22.65 8.65
C GLY A 67 9.48 -22.83 9.88
N THR A 68 9.90 -22.40 11.08
CA THR A 68 9.00 -22.36 12.25
C THR A 68 7.85 -21.39 11.98
N ILE A 69 6.62 -21.80 12.27
CA ILE A 69 5.41 -20.99 12.10
C ILE A 69 4.80 -20.67 13.47
N VAL A 70 4.39 -19.43 13.66
CA VAL A 70 3.66 -18.97 14.85
C VAL A 70 2.55 -18.02 14.46
N PHE A 71 1.50 -17.94 15.28
CA PHE A 71 0.52 -16.86 15.20
C PHE A 71 0.88 -15.80 16.25
N VAL A 72 1.25 -14.61 15.79
CA VAL A 72 1.52 -13.48 16.66
C VAL A 72 0.20 -12.82 17.06
N THR A 73 -0.07 -12.73 18.37
CA THR A 73 -1.33 -12.16 18.89
C THR A 73 -1.28 -10.64 19.06
N TYR A 74 -0.10 -10.08 19.32
CA TYR A 74 0.12 -8.64 19.47
C TYR A 74 1.50 -8.27 18.90
N PRO A 75 1.67 -7.06 18.31
CA PRO A 75 2.95 -6.64 17.76
C PRO A 75 4.05 -6.56 18.82
N ALA A 76 5.31 -6.56 18.37
CA ALA A 76 6.43 -6.28 19.26
C ALA A 76 6.49 -4.77 19.55
N THR A 77 6.74 -4.41 20.81
CA THR A 77 6.86 -3.02 21.24
C THR A 77 8.14 -2.39 20.67
N ASN A 78 9.21 -3.17 20.52
CA ASN A 78 10.48 -2.73 19.93
C ASN A 78 10.83 -3.56 18.69
N LEU A 79 10.76 -2.93 17.51
CA LEU A 79 10.98 -3.57 16.21
C LEU A 79 12.47 -3.63 15.87
N VAL A 80 13.19 -4.55 16.51
CA VAL A 80 14.63 -4.77 16.29
C VAL A 80 14.99 -6.25 16.16
N GLY A 81 16.12 -6.54 15.53
CA GLY A 81 16.64 -7.90 15.42
C GLY A 81 15.69 -8.84 14.68
N GLN A 82 15.42 -10.01 15.26
CA GLN A 82 14.60 -11.04 14.62
C GLN A 82 13.12 -10.64 14.47
N VAL A 83 12.61 -9.72 15.28
CA VAL A 83 11.19 -9.34 15.31
C VAL A 83 10.88 -8.02 14.59
N VAL A 84 11.84 -7.48 13.84
CA VAL A 84 11.71 -6.17 13.17
C VAL A 84 10.46 -6.04 12.28
N ASN A 85 9.95 -7.14 11.73
CA ASN A 85 8.76 -7.14 10.85
C ASN A 85 7.44 -7.49 11.58
N ILE A 86 7.45 -7.62 12.90
CA ILE A 86 6.28 -8.01 13.71
C ILE A 86 5.53 -6.77 14.21
N ASN A 87 4.97 -5.99 13.28
CA ASN A 87 4.27 -4.74 13.57
C ASN A 87 2.73 -4.90 13.67
N GLU A 88 2.21 -6.10 13.43
CA GLU A 88 0.79 -6.42 13.53
C GLU A 88 0.57 -7.85 14.07
N SER A 89 -0.68 -8.17 14.44
CA SER A 89 -1.07 -9.55 14.71
C SER A 89 -1.23 -10.31 13.40
N GLY A 90 -0.75 -11.54 13.33
CA GLY A 90 -0.82 -12.32 12.10
C GLY A 90 -0.04 -13.62 12.18
N LEU A 91 -0.04 -14.36 11.08
CA LEU A 91 0.74 -15.59 10.94
C LEU A 91 2.15 -15.21 10.48
N TYR A 92 3.18 -15.72 11.14
CA TYR A 92 4.59 -15.46 10.83
C TYR A 92 5.39 -16.75 10.68
N TYR A 93 6.40 -16.76 9.80
CA TYR A 93 7.44 -17.80 9.76
C TYR A 93 8.83 -17.24 10.02
N PHE A 94 9.72 -18.06 10.57
CA PHE A 94 11.12 -17.72 10.71
C PHE A 94 11.89 -18.09 9.43
N ASP A 95 12.51 -17.11 8.76
CA ASP A 95 13.23 -17.30 7.49
C ASP A 95 14.67 -17.82 7.66
N GLY A 96 15.14 -17.92 8.91
CA GLY A 96 16.51 -18.27 9.28
C GLY A 96 17.29 -17.11 9.92
N SER A 97 16.78 -15.88 9.79
CA SER A 97 17.36 -14.65 10.34
C SER A 97 16.30 -13.79 11.05
N GLN A 98 15.14 -13.58 10.42
CA GLN A 98 14.05 -12.74 10.91
C GLN A 98 12.70 -13.46 10.79
N TRP A 99 11.73 -12.96 11.54
CA TRP A 99 10.32 -13.34 11.39
C TRP A 99 9.72 -12.56 10.21
N GLN A 100 9.08 -13.30 9.30
CA GLN A 100 8.41 -12.77 8.11
C GLN A 100 6.91 -13.07 8.21
N SER A 101 6.09 -12.12 7.78
CA SER A 101 4.64 -12.32 7.74
C SER A 101 4.28 -13.30 6.61
N PHE A 102 3.28 -14.14 6.86
CA PHE A 102 2.60 -14.90 5.81
C PHE A 102 1.58 -14.06 5.05
N SER A 103 1.21 -12.89 5.57
CA SER A 103 0.41 -11.92 4.84
C SER A 103 1.14 -11.66 3.52
N LYS A 104 0.42 -11.82 2.40
CA LYS A 104 0.85 -11.32 1.09
C LYS A 104 1.43 -9.93 1.34
N GLU A 105 2.67 -9.66 0.89
CA GLU A 105 3.16 -8.28 0.79
C GLU A 105 1.98 -7.43 0.37
N ILE A 106 1.61 -6.42 1.16
CA ILE A 106 0.52 -5.53 0.75
C ILE A 106 1.02 -4.97 -0.58
N ASP A 107 0.45 -5.47 -1.68
CA ASP A 107 0.70 -5.00 -3.03
C ASP A 107 0.69 -3.48 -2.92
N PRO A 108 1.83 -2.80 -3.16
CA PRO A 108 2.01 -1.40 -2.78
C PRO A 108 0.83 -0.58 -3.27
N ILE A 109 0.02 -0.07 -2.34
CA ILE A 109 -1.20 0.63 -2.72
C ILE A 109 -0.78 1.94 -3.41
N GLU A 110 -1.28 2.11 -4.63
CA GLU A 110 -1.23 3.37 -5.32
C GLU A 110 -2.32 4.28 -4.75
N TYR A 111 -1.92 5.45 -4.26
CA TYR A 111 -2.86 6.50 -3.88
C TYR A 111 -3.00 7.47 -5.03
N ASN A 112 -4.21 7.58 -5.57
CA ASN A 112 -4.52 8.44 -6.71
C ASN A 112 -5.49 9.54 -6.28
N LEU A 113 -5.01 10.78 -6.16
CA LEU A 113 -5.82 11.92 -5.79
C LEU A 113 -6.01 12.86 -6.98
N VAL A 114 -7.26 13.21 -7.28
CA VAL A 114 -7.61 14.13 -8.36
C VAL A 114 -8.13 15.44 -7.76
N LEU A 115 -7.48 16.55 -8.09
CA LEU A 115 -7.98 17.90 -7.82
C LEU A 115 -8.59 18.46 -9.09
N SER A 116 -9.90 18.65 -9.12
CA SER A 116 -10.62 19.26 -10.24
C SER A 116 -10.87 20.75 -9.98
N PHE A 117 -10.79 21.55 -11.04
CA PHE A 117 -11.04 22.99 -10.97
C PHE A 117 -12.40 23.39 -11.55
N ASP A 118 -13.13 24.18 -10.77
CA ASP A 118 -14.39 24.80 -11.16
C ASP A 118 -14.21 26.31 -11.35
N SER A 119 -14.12 26.74 -12.60
CA SER A 119 -13.90 28.15 -12.95
C SER A 119 -15.07 29.08 -12.63
N SER A 120 -16.25 28.53 -12.37
CA SER A 120 -17.45 29.32 -12.06
C SER A 120 -17.62 29.60 -10.56
N SER A 121 -16.89 28.85 -9.72
CA SER A 121 -17.03 28.86 -8.26
C SER A 121 -15.88 29.62 -7.58
N THR A 122 -16.17 30.18 -6.40
CA THR A 122 -15.19 30.76 -5.48
C THR A 122 -14.98 29.90 -4.23
N ALA A 123 -15.56 28.69 -4.20
CA ALA A 123 -15.46 27.79 -3.06
C ALA A 123 -14.00 27.41 -2.77
N SER A 124 -13.66 27.32 -1.49
CA SER A 124 -12.36 26.80 -1.05
C SER A 124 -12.20 25.32 -1.42
N LEU A 125 -10.95 24.84 -1.34
CA LEU A 125 -10.63 23.43 -1.55
C LEU A 125 -11.50 22.55 -0.64
N ALA A 126 -12.14 21.53 -1.23
CA ALA A 126 -12.96 20.59 -0.49
C ALA A 126 -12.80 19.18 -1.05
N ALA A 127 -12.73 18.18 -0.17
CA ALA A 127 -12.81 16.78 -0.55
C ALA A 127 -14.26 16.45 -0.95
N THR A 128 -14.45 15.84 -2.12
CA THR A 128 -15.76 15.37 -2.60
C THR A 128 -15.98 13.89 -2.35
N SER A 129 -14.92 13.16 -1.95
CA SER A 129 -14.99 11.74 -1.59
C SER A 129 -14.09 11.41 -0.40
N ALA A 130 -14.36 10.25 0.22
CA ALA A 130 -13.36 9.54 1.01
C ALA A 130 -12.41 8.74 0.10
N TRP A 131 -11.36 8.13 0.66
CA TRP A 131 -10.54 7.16 -0.06
C TRP A 131 -11.37 5.92 -0.42
N SER A 132 -11.30 5.48 -1.67
CA SER A 132 -11.96 4.26 -2.10
C SER A 132 -11.25 3.02 -1.54
N THR A 133 -11.97 1.91 -1.44
CA THR A 133 -11.35 0.60 -1.24
C THR A 133 -10.31 0.35 -2.36
N PRO A 134 -9.10 -0.16 -2.04
CA PRO A 134 -8.11 -0.48 -3.06
C PRO A 134 -8.64 -1.52 -4.03
N ARG A 135 -8.59 -1.20 -5.33
CA ARG A 135 -9.08 -2.07 -6.42
C ARG A 135 -8.12 -2.05 -7.60
N ASN A 136 -8.18 -3.07 -8.45
CA ASN A 136 -7.47 -3.04 -9.72
C ASN A 136 -8.22 -2.09 -10.66
N GLU A 137 -7.72 -0.85 -10.78
CA GLU A 137 -8.24 0.13 -11.73
C GLU A 137 -7.68 -0.17 -13.13
N TRP A 138 -8.56 -0.19 -14.13
CA TRP A 138 -8.23 -0.35 -15.56
C TRP A 138 -7.56 -1.67 -15.99
N GLY A 139 -7.66 -2.72 -15.19
CA GLY A 139 -7.02 -4.02 -15.53
C GLY A 139 -5.49 -3.91 -15.57
N ASN A 140 -4.94 -2.93 -14.86
CA ASN A 140 -3.52 -2.67 -14.80
C ASN A 140 -2.82 -3.90 -14.19
N THR A 141 -1.93 -4.51 -14.96
CA THR A 141 -1.09 -5.65 -14.55
C THR A 141 0.11 -5.22 -13.70
N ASN A 142 0.27 -3.92 -13.44
CA ASN A 142 1.19 -3.45 -12.41
C ASN A 142 0.72 -4.01 -11.06
N ASN A 143 1.64 -4.61 -10.28
CA ASN A 143 1.40 -5.36 -9.04
C ASN A 143 0.84 -4.52 -7.86
N TYR A 144 0.00 -3.53 -8.13
CA TYR A 144 -0.46 -2.50 -7.19
C TYR A 144 -1.99 -2.36 -7.30
N LEU A 145 -2.67 -2.25 -6.16
CA LEU A 145 -4.07 -1.83 -6.11
C LEU A 145 -4.14 -0.31 -6.01
N THR A 146 -5.13 0.31 -6.64
CA THR A 146 -5.32 1.76 -6.60
C THR A 146 -6.47 2.13 -5.65
N SER A 147 -6.19 3.06 -4.74
CA SER A 147 -7.19 3.76 -3.92
C SER A 147 -7.28 5.20 -4.42
N SER A 148 -8.50 5.69 -4.65
CA SER A 148 -8.73 7.01 -5.23
C SER A 148 -9.44 7.96 -4.27
N LYS A 149 -9.13 9.26 -4.36
CA LYS A 149 -9.83 10.35 -3.66
C LYS A 149 -9.98 11.58 -4.54
N TYR A 150 -11.09 12.30 -4.40
CA TYR A 150 -11.41 13.45 -5.24
C TYR A 150 -11.53 14.73 -4.41
N TYR A 151 -11.00 15.82 -4.98
CA TYR A 151 -11.08 17.18 -4.47
C TYR A 151 -11.61 18.11 -5.55
N VAL A 152 -12.29 19.17 -5.12
CA VAL A 152 -12.70 20.28 -5.98
C VAL A 152 -12.24 21.61 -5.39
N LEU A 153 -11.91 22.55 -6.26
CA LEU A 153 -11.59 23.93 -5.89
C LEU A 153 -12.29 24.90 -6.85
N GLY A 154 -12.91 25.93 -6.31
CA GLY A 154 -13.41 27.07 -7.07
C GLY A 154 -12.25 27.98 -7.49
N THR A 155 -12.12 28.23 -8.78
CA THR A 155 -10.98 28.96 -9.37
C THR A 155 -11.37 30.28 -10.03
N LYS A 156 -12.60 30.76 -9.82
CA LYS A 156 -13.04 32.06 -10.34
C LYS A 156 -12.10 33.20 -9.93
N ASN A 157 -11.61 33.19 -8.70
CA ASN A 157 -10.67 34.18 -8.17
C ASN A 157 -9.18 33.89 -8.50
N TYR A 158 -8.89 32.79 -9.19
CA TYR A 158 -7.53 32.33 -9.51
C TYR A 158 -7.30 32.30 -11.03
N GLY A 159 -7.90 33.24 -11.76
CA GLY A 159 -7.79 33.32 -13.23
C GLY A 159 -8.68 32.33 -13.98
N GLY A 160 -9.71 31.78 -13.31
CA GLY A 160 -10.72 30.91 -13.90
C GLY A 160 -10.16 29.59 -14.42
N LEU A 161 -9.25 28.96 -13.68
CA LEU A 161 -8.62 27.70 -14.10
C LEU A 161 -9.65 26.58 -14.30
N LYS A 162 -9.47 25.78 -15.35
CA LYS A 162 -10.23 24.55 -15.63
C LYS A 162 -9.27 23.37 -15.76
N GLY A 163 -9.81 22.16 -15.72
CA GLY A 163 -9.05 20.93 -15.81
C GLY A 163 -8.75 20.34 -14.43
N GLN A 164 -7.62 19.67 -14.31
CA GLN A 164 -7.29 18.89 -13.12
C GLN A 164 -5.80 18.82 -12.84
N ILE A 165 -5.46 18.50 -11.59
CA ILE A 165 -4.13 18.11 -11.16
C ILE A 165 -4.24 16.71 -10.54
N LEU A 166 -3.42 15.79 -11.05
CA LEU A 166 -3.32 14.43 -10.57
C LEU A 166 -2.15 14.30 -9.60
N PHE A 167 -2.39 13.71 -8.44
CA PHE A 167 -1.36 13.34 -7.46
C PHE A 167 -1.36 11.83 -7.32
N ARG A 168 -0.31 11.17 -7.82
CA ARG A 168 -0.16 9.73 -7.80
C ARG A 168 1.00 9.34 -6.90
N LYS A 169 0.74 8.52 -5.88
CA LYS A 169 1.77 8.06 -4.95
C LYS A 169 1.91 6.55 -4.93
N VAL A 170 3.13 6.08 -5.10
CA VAL A 170 3.54 4.67 -4.97
C VAL A 170 4.89 4.63 -4.27
N HIS A 171 5.06 3.79 -3.24
CA HIS A 171 6.33 3.65 -2.50
C HIS A 171 6.95 4.95 -1.95
N GLY A 172 6.11 5.95 -1.63
CA GLY A 172 6.59 7.26 -1.18
C GLY A 172 7.05 8.20 -2.30
N ILE A 173 7.11 7.75 -3.54
CA ILE A 173 7.27 8.62 -4.71
C ILE A 173 5.91 9.26 -5.00
N VAL A 174 5.86 10.58 -5.13
CA VAL A 174 4.65 11.35 -5.48
C VAL A 174 4.87 11.97 -6.85
N ASN A 175 4.15 11.50 -7.85
CA ASN A 175 4.10 12.09 -9.18
C ASN A 175 2.92 13.06 -9.23
N ILE A 176 3.18 14.28 -9.69
CA ILE A 176 2.17 15.32 -9.82
C ILE A 176 2.11 15.72 -11.28
N SER A 177 0.94 15.54 -11.90
CA SER A 177 0.72 15.88 -13.31
C SER A 177 -0.39 16.92 -13.42
N PHE A 178 -0.08 18.01 -14.11
CA PHE A 178 -0.99 19.12 -14.36
C PHE A 178 -1.60 18.93 -15.74
N GLN A 179 -2.92 19.13 -15.83
CA GLN A 179 -3.64 19.25 -17.08
C GLN A 179 -4.69 20.35 -16.91
N ILE A 180 -4.26 21.59 -17.11
CA ILE A 180 -5.01 22.79 -16.73
C ILE A 180 -5.04 23.81 -17.85
N TYR A 181 -6.08 24.62 -17.93
CA TYR A 181 -6.17 25.74 -18.86
C TYR A 181 -7.02 26.85 -18.24
N ARG A 182 -7.11 28.00 -18.88
CA ARG A 182 -7.96 29.09 -18.38
C ARG A 182 -9.32 29.08 -19.04
N SER A 183 -10.34 29.50 -18.31
CA SER A 183 -11.65 29.73 -18.93
C SER A 183 -11.62 31.01 -19.76
N SER A 184 -12.29 31.01 -20.91
CA SER A 184 -12.39 32.17 -21.80
C SER A 184 -13.21 33.32 -21.21
N ASP A 185 -14.07 33.03 -20.23
CA ASP A 185 -14.92 33.95 -19.49
C ASP A 185 -14.37 34.25 -18.08
N SER A 186 -13.09 33.93 -17.82
CA SER A 186 -12.48 34.23 -16.52
C SER A 186 -12.39 35.73 -16.27
N GLU A 187 -12.56 36.15 -15.02
CA GLU A 187 -12.20 37.50 -14.58
C GLU A 187 -10.75 37.86 -14.97
N PRO A 188 -10.40 39.15 -15.13
CA PRO A 188 -9.04 39.60 -15.41
C PRO A 188 -8.00 39.02 -14.44
N ILE A 189 -6.77 38.77 -14.92
CA ILE A 189 -5.69 38.30 -14.05
C ILE A 189 -5.07 39.50 -13.34
N ASP A 190 -5.47 39.71 -12.10
CA ASP A 190 -5.00 40.84 -11.30
C ASP A 190 -3.89 40.47 -10.29
N GLY A 191 -3.40 39.23 -10.33
CA GLY A 191 -2.30 38.78 -9.48
C GLY A 191 -1.93 37.31 -9.64
N ASN A 192 -1.09 36.82 -8.71
CA ASN A 192 -0.71 35.41 -8.63
C ASN A 192 -1.88 34.57 -8.13
N ALA A 193 -2.08 33.38 -8.68
CA ALA A 193 -2.96 32.38 -8.07
C ALA A 193 -2.22 31.72 -6.91
N PHE A 194 -2.67 31.92 -5.67
CA PHE A 194 -2.14 31.24 -4.49
C PHE A 194 -3.22 30.32 -3.91
N ILE A 195 -3.01 29.02 -4.05
CA ILE A 195 -3.99 27.98 -3.71
C ILE A 195 -3.45 27.16 -2.54
N ASN A 196 -4.16 27.15 -1.41
CA ASN A 196 -3.83 26.25 -0.30
C ASN A 196 -4.21 24.80 -0.67
N ILE A 197 -3.24 23.89 -0.60
CA ILE A 197 -3.38 22.45 -0.85
C ILE A 197 -2.97 21.62 0.37
N GLY A 198 -3.03 22.19 1.58
CA GLY A 198 -2.63 21.53 2.82
C GLY A 198 -3.39 20.25 3.11
N ASP A 199 -4.69 20.21 2.79
CA ASP A 199 -5.50 19.00 2.94
C ASP A 199 -5.03 17.88 1.99
N ILE A 200 -4.67 18.23 0.75
CA ILE A 200 -4.11 17.28 -0.22
C ILE A 200 -2.76 16.78 0.26
N CYS A 201 -1.88 17.67 0.72
CA CYS A 201 -0.59 17.27 1.31
C CYS A 201 -0.76 16.41 2.57
N SER A 202 -1.85 16.59 3.32
CA SER A 202 -2.22 15.78 4.49
C SER A 202 -2.82 14.42 4.12
N ASP A 203 -3.04 14.16 2.83
CA ASP A 203 -3.58 12.91 2.29
C ASP A 203 -2.58 12.16 1.40
N ILE A 204 -1.78 12.87 0.61
CA ILE A 204 -0.75 12.29 -0.27
C ILE A 204 0.65 12.39 0.33
N GLY A 205 0.85 13.19 1.37
CA GLY A 205 2.15 13.48 1.97
C GLY A 205 2.81 14.71 1.36
N TYR A 206 3.66 15.34 2.16
CA TYR A 206 4.40 16.53 1.75
C TYR A 206 5.46 16.19 0.68
N PHE A 207 5.47 16.97 -0.40
CA PHE A 207 6.54 17.02 -1.38
C PHE A 207 7.34 18.32 -1.15
N PRO A 208 8.68 18.28 -1.25
CA PRO A 208 9.52 19.45 -1.00
C PRO A 208 9.24 20.58 -2.01
N LYS A 209 9.78 21.77 -1.73
CA LYS A 209 9.66 22.94 -2.63
C LYS A 209 10.04 22.56 -4.06
N GLN A 210 9.10 22.67 -4.98
CA GLN A 210 9.25 22.23 -6.37
C GLN A 210 8.77 23.30 -7.34
N ILE A 211 9.47 23.40 -8.46
CA ILE A 211 9.07 24.21 -9.60
C ILE A 211 8.56 23.25 -10.66
N VAL A 212 7.33 23.46 -11.10
CA VAL A 212 6.71 22.77 -12.22
C VAL A 212 6.85 23.68 -13.43
N LEU A 213 7.45 23.16 -14.50
CA LEU A 213 7.52 23.87 -15.77
C LEU A 213 6.29 23.51 -16.60
N LEU A 214 5.33 24.42 -16.62
CA LEU A 214 4.13 24.29 -17.40
C LEU A 214 4.41 24.64 -18.86
N HIS A 215 3.78 23.92 -19.79
CA HIS A 215 3.92 24.12 -21.22
C HIS A 215 2.68 23.63 -21.96
N THR A 216 2.47 24.08 -23.19
CA THR A 216 1.44 23.52 -24.07
C THR A 216 2.05 22.39 -24.90
N GLU A 217 1.22 21.55 -25.52
CA GLU A 217 1.72 20.47 -26.39
C GLU A 217 2.64 21.03 -27.49
N ASN A 218 3.80 20.41 -27.67
CA ASN A 218 4.83 20.78 -28.66
C ASN A 218 5.38 22.22 -28.51
N SER A 219 5.26 22.83 -27.33
CA SER A 219 5.77 24.18 -27.07
C SER A 219 7.25 24.18 -26.69
N THR A 220 7.99 25.20 -27.13
CA THR A 220 9.32 25.55 -26.64
C THR A 220 9.29 26.58 -25.50
N GLN A 221 8.11 27.13 -25.21
CA GLN A 221 7.88 28.08 -24.13
C GLN A 221 7.41 27.36 -22.88
N TYR A 222 8.15 27.56 -21.80
CA TYR A 222 7.84 27.06 -20.47
C TYR A 222 7.53 28.22 -19.53
N PHE A 223 6.58 28.03 -18.64
CA PHE A 223 6.26 29.00 -17.60
C PHE A 223 6.14 28.30 -16.24
N PRO A 224 6.64 28.91 -15.15
CA PRO A 224 6.74 28.22 -13.87
C PRO A 224 5.39 28.20 -13.13
N ALA A 225 5.15 27.13 -12.39
CA ALA A 225 4.28 27.09 -11.22
C ALA A 225 5.09 26.55 -10.03
N LEU A 226 4.80 27.01 -8.83
CA LEU A 226 5.52 26.64 -7.62
C LEU A 226 4.65 25.80 -6.71
N LEU A 227 5.24 24.76 -6.15
CA LEU A 227 4.68 23.91 -5.13
C LEU A 227 5.53 24.11 -3.87
N GLU A 228 5.06 24.94 -2.94
CA GLU A 228 5.79 25.22 -1.71
C GLU A 228 4.84 25.52 -0.55
N ASN A 229 5.30 25.26 0.68
CA ASN A 229 4.57 25.60 1.92
C ASN A 229 3.07 25.20 1.91
N PHE A 230 2.75 23.97 1.46
CA PHE A 230 1.37 23.49 1.36
C PHE A 230 0.49 24.31 0.41
N SER A 231 1.09 24.95 -0.58
CA SER A 231 0.41 25.78 -1.56
C SER A 231 0.88 25.49 -2.98
N LEU A 232 -0.05 25.67 -3.92
CA LEU A 232 0.22 25.80 -5.35
C LEU A 232 0.18 27.29 -5.68
N GLN A 233 1.28 27.82 -6.22
CA GLN A 233 1.37 29.18 -6.69
C GLN A 233 1.60 29.23 -8.20
N ILE A 234 0.73 29.91 -8.93
CA ILE A 234 0.94 30.18 -10.36
C ILE A 234 1.13 31.70 -10.51
N PRO A 235 2.33 32.17 -10.89
CA PRO A 235 2.59 33.59 -11.10
C PRO A 235 1.65 34.20 -12.14
N GLN A 236 1.33 35.49 -11.98
CA GLN A 236 0.50 36.23 -12.92
C GLN A 236 1.01 36.11 -14.37
N SER A 237 2.32 36.21 -14.59
CA SER A 237 2.94 36.06 -15.91
C SER A 237 2.71 34.68 -16.52
N SER A 238 2.72 33.63 -15.70
CA SER A 238 2.42 32.27 -16.12
C SER A 238 0.94 32.13 -16.48
N LEU A 239 0.03 32.64 -15.64
CA LEU A 239 -1.41 32.65 -15.91
C LEU A 239 -1.73 33.39 -17.22
N SER A 240 -1.06 34.51 -17.48
CA SER A 240 -1.24 35.29 -18.72
C SER A 240 -0.73 34.57 -19.96
N SER A 241 0.21 33.64 -19.80
CA SER A 241 0.76 32.83 -20.90
C SER A 241 -0.05 31.55 -21.16
N MET A 242 -0.96 31.18 -20.26
CA MET A 242 -1.80 29.99 -20.41
C MET A 242 -2.91 30.20 -21.44
N SER A 243 -3.16 29.16 -22.24
CA SER A 243 -4.25 29.15 -23.22
C SER A 243 -5.64 29.12 -22.56
N THR A 244 -6.60 29.73 -23.25
CA THR A 244 -8.04 29.64 -22.90
C THR A 244 -8.80 28.55 -23.65
N SER A 245 -8.12 27.82 -24.54
CA SER A 245 -8.76 26.90 -25.50
C SER A 245 -8.16 25.50 -25.52
N TYR A 246 -6.97 25.31 -24.95
CA TYR A 246 -6.29 24.02 -24.91
C TYR A 246 -5.49 23.85 -23.62
N TYR A 247 -5.24 22.60 -23.26
CA TYR A 247 -4.54 22.26 -22.04
C TYR A 247 -3.09 22.72 -22.04
N THR A 248 -2.68 23.15 -20.86
CA THR A 248 -1.30 23.28 -20.43
C THR A 248 -0.99 22.09 -19.53
N TYR A 249 0.17 21.51 -19.75
CA TYR A 249 0.69 20.35 -19.05
C TYR A 249 1.92 20.71 -18.23
N GLY A 250 2.20 19.89 -17.23
CA GLY A 250 3.47 19.96 -16.51
C GLY A 250 3.54 18.82 -15.53
N GLU A 251 4.74 18.31 -15.30
CA GLU A 251 4.96 17.16 -14.44
C GLU A 251 6.09 17.45 -13.47
N VAL A 252 5.93 16.97 -12.25
CA VAL A 252 7.00 16.98 -11.26
C VAL A 252 6.90 15.76 -10.37
N GLN A 253 8.04 15.29 -9.91
CA GLN A 253 8.14 14.15 -9.01
C GLN A 253 8.75 14.59 -7.68
N GLY A 254 8.05 14.32 -6.59
CA GLY A 254 8.53 14.48 -5.22
C GLY A 254 8.69 13.15 -4.49
N TYR A 255 9.26 13.23 -3.29
CA TYR A 255 9.39 12.10 -2.36
C TYR A 255 8.76 12.48 -1.02
N SER A 256 7.99 11.55 -0.46
CA SER A 256 7.34 11.68 0.83
C SER A 256 7.37 10.36 1.59
N TYR A 257 8.08 10.33 2.72
CA TYR A 257 8.12 9.17 3.62
C TYR A 257 6.85 9.00 4.46
N TRP A 258 5.97 10.01 4.45
CA TRP A 258 4.73 9.99 5.20
C TRP A 258 3.79 8.92 4.65
N LYS A 259 3.18 8.13 5.53
CA LYS A 259 2.18 7.11 5.18
C LYS A 259 0.92 7.40 6.01
N LYS A 260 -0.14 7.97 5.42
CA LYS A 260 -1.47 7.71 5.99
C LYS A 260 -1.79 6.26 5.69
N PRO A 261 -2.20 5.45 6.67
CA PRO A 261 -2.87 4.21 6.37
C PRO A 261 -4.12 4.56 5.55
N TYR A 262 -4.42 3.76 4.53
CA TYR A 262 -5.81 3.56 4.16
C TYR A 262 -6.55 3.21 5.46
N LEU A 263 -7.40 4.10 5.93
CA LEU A 263 -8.23 3.86 7.10
C LEU A 263 -9.25 2.81 6.65
N LYS A 264 -8.98 1.54 6.97
CA LYS A 264 -10.01 0.50 7.02
C LYS A 264 -11.04 0.86 8.09
#